data_AF-A0A158BZ60-F1
#
_entry.id   AF-A0A158BZ60-F1
#
_cell.length_a   1.000
_cell.length_b   1.000
_cell.length_c   1.000
_cell.angle_alpha   90.00
_cell.angle_beta   90.00
_cell.angle_gamma   90.00
#
_symmetry.space_group_name_H-M   'P 1'
#
loop_
_entity.id
_entity.type
_entity.pdbx_description
1 polymer ?
#
loop_
_entity_poly.entity_id
_entity_poly.type
_entity_poly.pdbx_seq_one_letter_code
_entity_poly.pdbx_strand_id
1 'polypeptide(L)'
;MHERLSVSKARLGRRGIGLRRRAFTLLELLVVLLIIALLAGYVGPKLFGEVGKARSKTAASQMKGIESALDRYRLDTGRYPGTDAGLAALMTNVGNTAGWDGPYMSSQIPNDPWGKPYIYRSPGEGGKDYDLMTYGADGKPGGSGEDADIVAK
;
A
#
# COMPACT_ATOMS: atom_id res chain seq x y z
N MET A 1 -39.31 -25.17 -88.07
CA MET A 1 -37.94 -25.43 -87.60
C MET A 1 -37.51 -24.23 -86.77
N HIS A 2 -36.99 -24.47 -85.55
CA HIS A 2 -36.50 -23.50 -84.54
C HIS A 2 -37.47 -23.00 -83.46
N GLU A 3 -37.89 -23.98 -82.67
CA GLU A 3 -37.87 -24.00 -81.20
C GLU A 3 -36.72 -23.14 -80.59
N ARG A 4 -37.05 -22.19 -79.73
CA ARG A 4 -36.14 -21.68 -78.69
C ARG A 4 -36.88 -21.49 -77.37
N LEU A 5 -36.57 -22.42 -76.47
CA LEU A 5 -36.86 -22.42 -75.05
C LEU A 5 -36.29 -21.15 -74.40
N SER A 6 -37.09 -20.43 -73.60
CA SER A 6 -36.60 -19.42 -72.67
C SER A 6 -37.01 -19.81 -71.26
N VAL A 7 -35.98 -19.98 -70.45
CA VAL A 7 -35.92 -20.67 -69.17
C VAL A 7 -36.71 -19.94 -68.09
N SER A 8 -37.58 -20.69 -67.40
CA SER A 8 -38.27 -20.27 -66.18
C SER A 8 -37.27 -20.16 -65.02
N LYS A 9 -37.06 -18.94 -64.51
CA LYS A 9 -36.20 -18.69 -63.34
C LYS A 9 -36.92 -19.15 -62.07
N ALA A 10 -36.53 -20.31 -61.54
CA ALA A 10 -36.91 -20.76 -60.22
C ALA A 10 -36.34 -19.81 -59.14
N ARG A 11 -37.20 -19.19 -58.34
CA ARG A 11 -36.80 -18.43 -57.15
C ARG A 11 -36.52 -19.41 -56.01
N LEU A 12 -35.26 -19.72 -55.74
CA LEU A 12 -34.89 -20.40 -54.51
C LEU A 12 -35.05 -19.43 -53.33
N GLY A 13 -36.09 -19.66 -52.52
CA GLY A 13 -36.27 -19.00 -51.23
C GLY A 13 -35.15 -19.39 -50.28
N ARG A 14 -34.29 -18.44 -49.92
CA ARG A 14 -33.35 -18.57 -48.80
C ARG A 14 -34.14 -18.74 -47.50
N ARG A 15 -34.18 -19.96 -46.96
CA ARG A 15 -34.63 -20.21 -45.58
C ARG A 15 -33.55 -19.68 -44.63
N GLY A 16 -33.80 -18.51 -44.02
CA GLY A 16 -32.98 -17.99 -42.94
C GLY A 16 -33.14 -18.88 -41.70
N ILE A 17 -32.05 -19.54 -41.31
CA ILE A 17 -31.97 -20.27 -40.04
C ILE A 17 -31.83 -19.21 -38.94
N GLY A 18 -32.95 -18.82 -38.35
CA GLY A 18 -32.95 -17.94 -37.19
C GLY A 18 -32.34 -18.67 -36.00
N LEU A 19 -31.06 -18.41 -35.72
CA LEU A 19 -30.44 -18.74 -34.44
C LEU A 19 -31.25 -18.05 -33.34
N ARG A 20 -32.05 -18.81 -32.60
CA ARG A 20 -32.78 -18.34 -31.43
C ARG A 20 -31.75 -17.79 -30.44
N ARG A 21 -31.63 -16.47 -30.36
CA ARG A 21 -30.88 -15.81 -29.29
C ARG A 21 -31.60 -16.14 -27.98
N ARG A 22 -30.99 -16.94 -27.11
CA ARG A 22 -31.46 -17.10 -25.73
C ARG A 22 -31.30 -15.74 -25.05
N ALA A 23 -32.42 -15.11 -24.71
CA ALA A 23 -32.43 -13.97 -23.81
C ALA A 23 -32.21 -14.49 -22.38
N PHE A 24 -31.34 -13.83 -21.61
CA PHE A 24 -31.08 -14.17 -20.21
C PHE A 24 -32.36 -14.04 -19.37
N THR A 25 -32.51 -14.95 -18.40
CA THR A 25 -33.62 -14.89 -17.44
C THR A 25 -33.30 -13.94 -16.28
N LEU A 26 -34.32 -13.33 -15.68
CA LEU A 26 -34.15 -12.54 -14.45
C LEU A 26 -33.57 -13.39 -13.31
N LEU A 27 -33.90 -14.69 -13.28
CA LEU A 27 -33.44 -15.62 -12.26
C LEU A 27 -31.92 -15.87 -12.35
N GLU A 28 -31.37 -16.01 -13.56
CA GLU A 28 -29.91 -16.11 -13.74
C GLU A 28 -29.19 -14.87 -13.21
N LEU A 29 -29.69 -13.67 -13.53
CA LEU A 29 -29.08 -12.43 -13.04
C LEU A 29 -29.17 -12.32 -11.50
N LEU A 30 -30.28 -12.76 -10.91
CA LEU A 30 -30.47 -12.78 -9.46
C LEU A 30 -29.49 -13.73 -8.76
N VAL A 31 -29.29 -14.94 -9.28
CA VAL A 31 -28.33 -15.90 -8.73
C VAL A 31 -26.89 -15.37 -8.84
N VAL A 32 -26.54 -14.72 -9.94
CA VAL A 32 -25.20 -14.11 -10.12
C VAL A 32 -24.97 -12.99 -9.10
N LEU A 33 -25.93 -12.09 -8.92
CA LEU A 33 -25.82 -11.01 -7.92
C LEU A 33 -25.70 -11.54 -6.50
N LEU A 34 -26.44 -12.61 -6.17
CA LEU A 34 -26.33 -13.29 -4.88
C LEU A 34 -24.91 -13.83 -4.64
N ILE A 35 -24.32 -14.52 -5.62
CA ILE A 35 -22.96 -15.06 -5.51
C ILE A 35 -21.93 -13.91 -5.37
N ILE A 36 -22.07 -12.83 -6.14
CA ILE A 36 -21.17 -11.66 -6.04
C ILE A 36 -21.26 -11.02 -4.65
N ALA A 37 -22.48 -10.84 -4.10
CA ALA A 37 -22.66 -10.27 -2.76
C ALA A 37 -22.02 -11.14 -1.67
N LEU A 38 -22.18 -12.46 -1.74
CA LEU A 38 -21.56 -13.40 -0.82
C LEU A 38 -20.03 -13.39 -0.90
N LEU A 39 -19.48 -13.40 -2.12
CA LEU A 39 -18.03 -13.36 -2.32
C LEU A 39 -17.42 -12.03 -1.87
N ALA A 40 -18.07 -10.90 -2.18
CA ALA A 40 -17.63 -9.58 -1.75
C ALA A 40 -17.57 -9.45 -0.22
N GLY A 41 -18.60 -9.97 0.48
CA GLY A 41 -18.63 -9.99 1.94
C GLY A 41 -17.57 -10.89 2.58
N TYR A 42 -17.19 -11.99 1.92
CA TYR A 42 -16.18 -12.93 2.43
C TYR A 42 -14.74 -12.47 2.18
N VAL A 43 -14.46 -11.97 0.96
CA VAL A 43 -13.09 -11.64 0.55
C VAL A 43 -12.65 -10.26 1.05
N GLY A 44 -13.57 -9.29 1.13
CA GLY A 44 -13.28 -7.91 1.50
C GLY A 44 -12.48 -7.77 2.81
N PRO A 45 -13.02 -8.21 3.97
CA PRO A 45 -12.36 -8.03 5.27
C PRO A 45 -10.97 -8.69 5.36
N LYS A 46 -10.76 -9.83 4.70
CA LYS A 46 -9.51 -10.58 4.75
C LYS A 46 -8.36 -9.85 4.05
N LEU A 47 -8.65 -9.15 2.95
CA LEU A 47 -7.64 -8.37 2.22
C LEU A 47 -7.15 -7.17 3.05
N PHE A 48 -8.06 -6.45 3.70
CA PHE A 48 -7.69 -5.29 4.53
C PHE A 48 -6.79 -5.69 5.71
N GLY A 49 -7.13 -6.76 6.43
CA GLY A 49 -6.33 -7.21 7.58
C GLY A 49 -4.90 -7.66 7.23
N GLU A 50 -4.68 -8.23 6.04
CA GLU A 50 -3.33 -8.64 5.61
C GLU A 50 -2.48 -7.45 5.14
N VAL A 51 -3.10 -6.46 4.47
CA VAL A 51 -2.42 -5.21 4.09
C VAL A 51 -1.97 -4.46 5.34
N GLY A 52 -2.81 -4.38 6.37
CA GLY A 52 -2.47 -3.76 7.65
C GLY A 52 -1.24 -4.35 8.32
N LYS A 53 -1.19 -5.68 8.47
CA LYS A 53 -0.01 -6.38 9.03
C LYS A 53 1.26 -6.13 8.23
N ALA A 54 1.15 -6.13 6.90
CA ALA A 54 2.28 -5.87 6.01
C ALA A 54 2.81 -4.43 6.17
N ARG A 55 1.90 -3.45 6.38
CA ARG A 55 2.27 -2.07 6.71
C ARG A 55 3.01 -2.02 8.04
N SER A 56 2.45 -2.54 9.13
CA SER A 56 3.12 -2.51 10.44
C SER A 56 4.52 -3.15 10.41
N LYS A 57 4.68 -4.25 9.68
CA LYS A 57 6.00 -4.89 9.49
C LYS A 57 6.97 -4.03 8.69
N THR A 58 6.48 -3.38 7.63
CA THR A 58 7.27 -2.43 6.83
C THR A 58 7.72 -1.26 7.71
N ALA A 59 6.82 -0.70 8.53
CA ALA A 59 7.14 0.38 9.44
C ALA A 59 8.28 -0.01 10.39
N ALA A 60 8.17 -1.17 11.04
CA ALA A 60 9.21 -1.68 11.94
C ALA A 60 10.55 -1.92 11.21
N SER A 61 10.52 -2.38 9.95
CA SER A 61 11.73 -2.58 9.15
C SER A 61 12.40 -1.26 8.76
N GLN A 62 11.62 -0.25 8.38
CA GLN A 62 12.12 1.09 8.07
C GLN A 62 12.72 1.73 9.32
N MET A 63 12.05 1.62 10.47
CA MET A 63 12.55 2.12 11.75
C MET A 63 13.88 1.49 12.13
N LYS A 64 14.08 0.18 11.95
CA LYS A 64 15.39 -0.47 12.18
C LYS A 64 16.52 0.11 11.33
N GLY A 65 16.21 0.50 10.09
CA GLY A 65 17.17 1.17 9.22
C GLY A 65 17.55 2.56 9.75
N ILE A 66 16.56 3.28 10.29
CA ILE A 66 16.76 4.60 10.92
C ILE A 66 17.53 4.45 12.24
N GLU A 67 17.20 3.48 13.10
CA GLU A 67 17.93 3.16 14.34
C GLU A 67 19.41 2.91 14.02
N SER A 68 19.69 2.07 13.02
CA SER A 68 21.07 1.76 12.61
C SER A 68 21.84 3.00 12.13
N ALA A 69 21.16 3.95 11.50
CA ALA A 69 21.76 5.21 11.07
C ALA A 69 21.98 6.17 12.25
N LEU A 70 21.05 6.22 13.22
CA LEU A 70 21.20 6.97 14.46
C LEU A 70 22.38 6.44 15.30
N ASP A 71 22.56 5.13 15.36
CA ASP A 71 23.68 4.51 16.08
C ASP A 71 25.02 4.92 15.46
N ARG A 72 25.13 4.89 14.11
CA ARG A 72 26.33 5.37 13.41
C ARG A 72 26.60 6.85 13.64
N TYR A 73 25.57 7.68 13.57
CA TYR A 73 25.67 9.09 13.90
C TYR A 73 26.25 9.30 15.31
N ARG A 74 25.77 8.51 16.30
CA ARG A 74 26.29 8.57 17.66
C ARG A 74 27.74 8.08 17.77
N LEU A 75 28.13 7.07 17.00
CA LEU A 75 29.51 6.58 17.01
C LEU A 75 30.50 7.67 16.58
N ASP A 76 30.15 8.48 15.58
CA ASP A 76 31.07 9.50 15.06
C ASP A 76 31.00 10.83 15.84
N THR A 77 29.80 11.24 16.23
CA THR A 77 29.57 12.55 16.89
C THR A 77 29.51 12.46 18.42
N GLY A 78 29.46 11.25 18.98
CA GLY A 78 29.37 10.96 20.41
C GLY A 78 27.96 11.07 21.02
N ARG A 79 26.96 11.53 20.26
CA ARG A 79 25.59 11.74 20.75
C ARG A 79 24.56 11.52 19.64
N TYR A 80 23.29 11.29 19.98
CA TYR A 80 22.23 11.29 18.99
C TYR A 80 21.88 12.74 18.55
N PRO A 81 21.25 12.92 17.37
CA PRO A 81 20.73 14.21 16.95
C PRO A 81 19.74 14.78 17.96
N GLY A 82 19.79 16.09 18.22
CA GLY A 82 18.74 16.74 19.00
C GLY A 82 17.41 16.77 18.24
N THR A 83 16.30 16.93 18.96
CA THR A 83 14.95 17.01 18.35
C THR A 83 14.85 18.11 17.29
N ASP A 84 15.56 19.23 17.44
CA ASP A 84 15.56 20.35 16.48
C ASP A 84 16.19 19.98 15.13
N ALA A 85 17.27 19.18 15.14
CA ALA A 85 17.90 18.69 13.92
C ALA A 85 17.13 17.48 13.36
N GLY A 86 16.54 16.68 14.25
CA GLY A 86 15.70 15.54 13.94
C GLY A 86 16.40 14.49 13.08
N LEU A 87 15.60 13.73 12.33
CA LEU A 87 16.13 12.71 11.42
C LEU A 87 16.90 13.31 10.24
N ALA A 88 16.71 14.60 9.91
CA ALA A 88 17.44 15.26 8.82
C ALA A 88 18.96 15.28 9.06
N ALA A 89 19.41 15.17 10.32
CA ALA A 89 20.81 15.03 10.70
C ALA A 89 21.48 13.76 10.17
N LEU A 90 20.67 12.74 9.85
CA LEU A 90 21.16 11.50 9.25
C LEU A 90 21.57 11.70 7.79
N MET A 91 21.01 12.70 7.10
CA MET A 91 21.26 12.97 5.69
C MET A 91 22.24 14.12 5.48
N THR A 92 22.22 15.11 6.38
CA THR A 92 22.98 16.35 6.24
C THR A 92 23.54 16.79 7.59
N ASN A 93 24.66 17.50 7.60
CA ASN A 93 25.22 18.05 8.84
C ASN A 93 24.46 19.29 9.33
N VAL A 94 23.21 19.10 9.77
CA VAL A 94 22.43 20.15 10.42
C VAL A 94 23.04 20.49 11.77
N GLY A 95 23.30 21.78 12.00
CA GLY A 95 23.92 22.26 13.24
C GLY A 95 25.45 22.18 13.28
N ASN A 96 26.10 21.83 12.15
CA ASN A 96 27.55 21.77 12.02
C ASN A 96 28.21 20.95 13.15
N THR A 97 27.67 19.77 13.38
CA THR A 97 28.11 18.86 14.44
C THR A 97 29.52 18.37 14.12
N ALA A 98 30.42 18.51 15.09
CA ALA A 98 31.79 18.01 14.99
C ALA A 98 31.78 16.48 14.92
N GLY A 99 32.64 15.93 14.06
CA GLY A 99 32.74 14.48 13.85
C GLY A 99 31.67 13.89 12.93
N TRP A 100 30.80 14.70 12.32
CA TRP A 100 29.85 14.19 11.34
C TRP A 100 30.58 13.69 10.07
N ASP A 101 30.35 12.43 9.69
CA ASP A 101 30.94 11.75 8.52
C ASP A 101 29.85 11.12 7.63
N GLY A 102 28.63 11.69 7.70
CA GLY A 102 27.48 11.20 6.96
C GLY A 102 27.56 11.44 5.43
N PRO A 103 26.52 11.07 4.67
CA PRO A 103 25.19 10.65 5.14
C PRO A 103 25.15 9.24 5.72
N TYR A 104 24.36 9.07 6.79
CA TYR A 104 24.19 7.83 7.53
C TYR A 104 23.15 6.87 6.93
N MET A 105 22.38 7.35 5.95
CA MET A 105 21.44 6.54 5.15
C MET A 105 21.79 6.67 3.67
N SER A 106 21.72 5.56 2.93
CA SER A 106 22.00 5.54 1.47
C SER A 106 20.90 6.19 0.63
N SER A 107 19.70 6.32 1.20
CA SER A 107 18.52 6.89 0.57
C SER A 107 17.87 7.89 1.51
N GLN A 108 17.05 8.80 0.96
CA GLN A 108 16.25 9.71 1.76
C GLN A 108 15.40 8.94 2.78
N ILE A 109 15.20 9.54 3.95
CA ILE A 109 14.37 9.00 5.02
C ILE A 109 12.97 8.74 4.46
N PRO A 110 12.50 7.48 4.46
CA PRO A 110 11.18 7.17 3.95
C PRO A 110 10.11 7.67 4.91
N ASN A 111 8.94 7.98 4.36
CA ASN A 111 7.74 8.08 5.17
C ASN A 111 7.33 6.68 5.65
N ASP A 112 6.54 6.66 6.71
CA ASP A 112 5.89 5.46 7.19
C ASP A 112 4.92 4.88 6.12
N PRO A 113 4.43 3.64 6.30
CA PRO A 113 3.54 2.97 5.34
C PRO A 113 2.18 3.64 5.12
N TRP A 114 1.82 4.63 5.94
CA TRP A 114 0.62 5.44 5.82
C TRP A 114 0.91 6.84 5.25
N GLY A 115 2.15 7.09 4.83
CA GLY A 115 2.58 8.30 4.15
C GLY A 115 2.98 9.45 5.09
N LYS A 116 3.09 9.21 6.39
CA LYS A 116 3.44 10.22 7.40
C LYS A 116 4.93 10.15 7.74
N PRO A 117 5.57 11.27 8.10
CA PRO A 117 6.95 11.23 8.58
C PRO A 117 7.04 10.51 9.93
N TYR A 118 8.15 9.81 10.17
CA TYR A 118 8.44 9.24 11.47
C TYR A 118 8.64 10.32 12.53
N ILE A 119 8.19 10.01 13.74
CA ILE A 119 8.33 10.89 14.89
C ILE A 119 9.61 10.52 15.61
N TYR A 120 10.49 11.50 15.76
CA TYR A 120 11.76 11.37 16.46
C TYR A 120 11.87 12.42 17.56
N ARG A 121 12.31 11.99 18.74
CA ARG A 121 12.53 12.88 19.89
C ARG A 121 13.77 12.42 20.65
N SER A 122 14.66 13.36 20.96
CA SER A 122 15.80 13.13 21.86
C SER A 122 15.97 14.33 22.79
N PRO A 123 16.09 14.12 24.12
CA PRO A 123 16.09 12.83 24.82
C PRO A 123 14.71 12.14 24.78
N GLY A 124 14.70 10.81 24.85
CA GLY A 124 13.48 10.01 24.84
C GLY A 124 12.75 10.02 26.18
N GLU A 125 11.47 9.63 26.16
CA GLU A 125 10.67 9.44 27.38
C GLU A 125 11.15 8.23 28.18
N GLY A 126 10.95 8.26 29.50
CA GLY A 126 11.25 7.14 30.39
C GLY A 126 12.74 6.80 30.54
N GLY A 127 13.64 7.75 30.25
CA GLY A 127 15.09 7.55 30.36
C GLY A 127 15.74 6.88 29.16
N LYS A 128 15.03 6.78 28.03
CA LYS A 128 15.60 6.36 26.75
C LYS A 128 16.46 7.47 26.14
N ASP A 129 17.48 7.09 25.37
CA ASP A 129 18.33 8.05 24.67
C ASP A 129 17.55 8.83 23.59
N TYR A 130 16.60 8.16 22.92
CA TYR A 130 15.67 8.74 21.97
C TYR A 130 14.38 7.92 21.88
N ASP A 131 13.34 8.54 21.34
CA ASP A 131 12.13 7.87 20.87
C ASP A 131 12.06 7.95 19.34
N LEU A 132 11.69 6.84 18.71
CA LEU A 132 11.36 6.77 17.29
C LEU A 132 10.04 6.01 17.17
N MET A 133 9.03 6.61 16.52
CA MET A 133 7.69 6.01 16.44
C MET A 133 6.88 6.46 15.22
N THR A 134 5.79 5.76 14.95
CA THR A 134 4.68 6.19 14.09
C THR A 134 3.35 5.91 14.80
N TYR A 135 2.37 6.81 14.61
CA TYR A 135 1.00 6.68 15.12
C TYR A 135 0.10 5.78 14.24
N GLY A 136 0.66 5.03 13.28
CA GLY A 136 -0.15 4.16 12.45
C GLY A 136 -1.12 4.88 11.51
N ALA A 137 -2.19 4.17 11.14
CA ALA A 137 -3.14 4.61 10.12
C ALA A 137 -3.88 5.90 10.50
N ASP A 138 -4.32 6.03 11.75
CA ASP A 138 -5.11 7.17 12.22
C ASP A 138 -4.26 8.43 12.48
N GLY A 139 -2.97 8.27 12.76
CA GLY A 139 -2.05 9.39 13.00
C GLY A 139 -2.22 10.01 14.39
N LYS A 140 -2.84 9.30 15.31
CA LYS A 140 -3.09 9.76 16.68
C LYS A 140 -2.45 8.80 17.67
N PRO A 141 -2.07 9.29 18.86
CA PRO A 141 -1.55 8.42 19.90
C PRO A 141 -2.61 7.38 20.32
N GLY A 142 -2.16 6.13 20.48
CA GLY A 142 -2.97 5.01 20.93
C GLY A 142 -3.40 4.08 19.79
N GLY A 143 -4.70 3.88 19.67
CA GLY A 143 -5.30 3.04 18.64
C GLY A 143 -5.13 1.52 18.83
N SER A 144 -5.67 0.75 17.89
CA SER A 144 -5.58 -0.71 17.86
C SER A 144 -5.53 -1.22 16.42
N GLY A 145 -4.96 -2.40 16.19
CA GLY A 145 -4.84 -2.94 14.83
C GLY A 145 -3.91 -2.07 13.97
N GLU A 146 -4.43 -1.52 12.87
CA GLU A 146 -3.67 -0.61 11.99
C GLU A 146 -3.47 0.79 12.56
N ASP A 147 -4.32 1.18 13.51
CA ASP A 147 -4.23 2.48 14.20
C ASP A 147 -3.27 2.41 15.39
N ALA A 148 -2.70 1.24 15.69
CA ALA A 148 -1.83 1.09 16.84
C ALA A 148 -0.48 1.79 16.62
N ASP A 149 -0.04 2.53 17.63
CA ASP A 149 1.30 3.10 17.69
C ASP A 149 2.38 2.02 17.55
N ILE A 150 3.38 2.30 16.70
CA ILE A 150 4.56 1.45 16.53
C ILE A 150 5.77 2.23 17.03
N VAL A 151 6.41 1.72 18.07
CA VAL A 151 7.58 2.33 18.71
C VAL A 151 8.81 1.46 18.46
N ALA A 152 9.94 2.11 18.17
CA ALA A 152 11.23 1.48 17.99
C ALA A 152 11.75 0.97 19.34
N LYS A 153 12.50 -0.14 19.33
CA LYS A 153 12.75 -0.89 20.56
C LYS A 153 14.01 -0.41 21.27
#